data_AF-A0A7L8SBA4-F1
#
_entry.id   AF-A0A7L8SBA4-F1
#
_cell.length_a   1.000
_cell.length_b   1.000
_cell.length_c   1.000
_cell.angle_alpha   90.00
_cell.angle_beta   90.00
_cell.angle_gamma   90.00
#
_symmetry.space_group_name_H-M   'P 1'
#
loop_
_entity.id
_entity.type
_entity.pdbx_description
1 polymer ?
#
loop_
_entity_poly.entity_id
_entity_poly.type
_entity_poly.pdbx_seq_one_letter_code
_entity_poly.pdbx_strand_id
1 'polypeptide(L)'
;MNNNTSFSIEELSTLREHGVVLFADRVIFDAQPPMPQQQIDAVQALCAGPLPEALVALWQHTAGGRLDYDLALPMNGNVESVSWSELFWDGSDGYRDLQGWIEHEQELAEEAAEDSGTPWSGKLTHLPFGGFEYCDRVYAVVEPGATHGQIIAWKQGLPPAWTHALHEDGLSPVAADLHGAFAALHLDEDPLAPTSDYFSGQALLAYLDDRHEGYGLDLDLMDKLVTFYCRAIVDWRTPLAEGTLRHHPALARAALRHAIAADDAALVADLAAAGLNFEGPHEGSALATDVAVGHSAFAAAAALVRAGAPVASDVLRNIDGQISPELTHALLDNGAEPTVAAIVKCAACGAPASAHLIADACTQIGIDVPPAFVADRDAMLVELETTLAQMRDGTQGHYLGQEGLAERIEHLQTFRL
;
A
#
# COMPACT_ATOMS: atom_id res chain seq x y z
N MET A 1 -6.32 19.29 22.57
CA MET A 1 -5.28 18.24 22.66
C MET A 1 -4.06 18.82 23.35
N ASN A 2 -3.50 18.09 24.31
CA ASN A 2 -2.31 18.51 25.05
C ASN A 2 -1.11 18.40 24.10
N ASN A 3 -0.47 19.51 23.74
CA ASN A 3 0.68 19.51 22.81
C ASN A 3 1.98 18.95 23.43
N ASN A 4 1.92 18.38 24.64
CA ASN A 4 3.09 17.80 25.30
C ASN A 4 3.23 16.33 24.95
N THR A 5 4.21 16.01 24.12
CA THR A 5 4.51 14.65 23.64
C THR A 5 5.86 14.15 24.15
N SER A 6 6.54 14.89 25.03
CA SER A 6 7.75 14.39 25.66
C SER A 6 7.33 13.44 26.77
N PHE A 7 7.82 12.21 26.73
CA PHE A 7 7.53 11.22 27.76
C PHE A 7 8.53 11.30 28.90
N SER A 8 8.05 11.20 30.13
CA SER A 8 8.89 10.98 31.31
C SER A 8 9.45 9.55 31.31
N ILE A 9 10.46 9.31 32.15
CA ILE A 9 11.04 7.97 32.31
C ILE A 9 9.98 6.99 32.83
N GLU A 10 9.12 7.45 33.74
CA GLU A 10 8.01 6.66 34.29
C GLU A 10 6.99 6.31 33.20
N GLU A 11 6.58 7.28 32.37
CA GLU A 11 5.67 7.04 31.26
C GLU A 11 6.25 6.04 30.25
N LEU A 12 7.54 6.16 29.90
CA LEU A 12 8.22 5.20 29.04
C LEU A 12 8.29 3.80 29.67
N SER A 13 8.48 3.70 30.98
CA SER A 13 8.45 2.43 31.71
C SER A 13 7.06 1.80 31.67
N THR A 14 6.00 2.59 31.89
CA THR A 14 4.62 2.11 31.79
C THR A 14 4.30 1.66 30.37
N LEU A 15 4.63 2.45 29.34
CA LEU A 15 4.45 2.05 27.95
C LEU A 15 5.15 0.72 27.65
N ARG A 16 6.38 0.54 28.15
CA ARG A 16 7.13 -0.71 28.01
C ARG A 16 6.44 -1.91 28.67
N GLU A 17 5.84 -1.73 29.85
CA GLU A 17 5.04 -2.76 30.52
C GLU A 17 3.82 -3.18 29.69
N HIS A 18 3.28 -2.27 28.87
CA HIS A 18 2.20 -2.52 27.92
C HIS A 18 2.69 -2.95 26.52
N GLY A 19 3.97 -3.27 26.37
CA GLY A 19 4.53 -3.73 25.09
C GLY A 19 4.70 -2.62 24.05
N VAL A 20 4.90 -1.38 24.48
CA VAL A 20 5.15 -0.23 23.59
C VAL A 20 6.56 0.31 23.78
N VAL A 21 7.28 0.53 22.68
CA VAL A 21 8.60 1.16 22.63
C VAL A 21 8.58 2.30 21.62
N LEU A 22 9.32 3.37 21.93
CA LEU A 22 9.58 4.45 20.98
C LEU A 22 11.02 4.33 20.47
N PHE A 23 11.19 4.26 19.16
CA PHE A 23 12.50 4.20 18.51
C PHE A 23 12.50 5.07 17.26
N ALA A 24 13.51 5.93 17.11
CA ALA A 24 13.67 6.83 15.96
C ALA A 24 12.36 7.59 15.59
N ASP A 25 11.71 8.18 16.60
CA ASP A 25 10.44 8.92 16.48
C ASP A 25 9.26 8.09 15.92
N ARG A 26 9.30 6.76 16.07
CA ARG A 26 8.19 5.87 15.75
C ARG A 26 7.81 4.99 16.94
N VAL A 27 6.53 4.69 17.01
CA VAL A 27 5.93 3.72 17.92
C VAL A 27 6.10 2.31 17.36
N ILE A 28 6.66 1.42 18.19
CA ILE A 28 6.66 -0.03 18.01
C ILE A 28 5.74 -0.59 19.10
N PHE A 29 4.72 -1.35 18.71
CA PHE A 29 3.80 -1.99 19.63
C PHE A 29 3.97 -3.51 19.59
N ASP A 30 3.42 -4.21 20.57
CA ASP A 30 3.72 -5.64 20.77
C ASP A 30 5.24 -5.92 20.86
N ALA A 31 5.94 -4.94 21.44
CA ALA A 31 7.38 -4.91 21.52
C ALA A 31 7.89 -6.04 22.42
N GLN A 32 8.85 -6.79 21.90
CA GLN A 32 9.46 -7.90 22.61
C GLN A 32 10.54 -7.41 23.59
N PRO A 33 10.92 -8.22 24.59
CA PRO A 33 12.07 -7.95 25.43
C PRO A 33 13.34 -7.65 24.61
N PRO A 34 14.33 -6.93 25.16
CA PRO A 34 15.59 -6.68 24.47
C PRO A 34 16.30 -7.99 24.11
N MET A 35 16.94 -8.01 22.94
CA MET A 35 17.77 -9.13 22.54
C MET A 35 19.03 -9.19 23.41
N PRO A 36 19.33 -10.32 24.09
CA PRO A 36 20.57 -10.49 24.82
C PRO A 36 21.80 -10.40 23.91
N GLN A 37 22.90 -9.85 24.44
CA GLN A 37 24.15 -9.68 23.67
C GLN A 37 24.64 -10.99 23.02
N GLN A 38 24.45 -12.14 23.69
CA GLN A 38 24.84 -13.44 23.14
C GLN A 38 24.09 -13.78 21.84
N GLN A 39 22.82 -13.41 21.72
CA GLN A 39 22.04 -13.61 20.50
C GLN A 39 22.49 -12.63 19.41
N ILE A 40 22.73 -11.37 19.75
CA ILE A 40 23.29 -10.37 18.81
C ILE A 40 24.64 -10.85 18.25
N ASP A 41 25.53 -11.36 19.10
CA ASP A 41 26.82 -11.91 18.71
C ASP A 41 26.68 -13.14 17.80
N ALA A 42 25.67 -13.98 18.05
CA ALA A 42 25.37 -15.15 17.22
C ALA A 42 24.90 -14.74 15.81
N VAL A 43 24.01 -13.75 15.71
CA VAL A 43 23.57 -13.20 14.42
C VAL A 43 24.74 -12.51 13.69
N GLN A 44 25.55 -11.72 14.39
CA GLN A 44 26.75 -11.11 13.81
C GLN A 44 27.71 -12.16 13.23
N ALA A 45 27.85 -13.31 13.90
CA ALA A 45 28.68 -14.39 13.41
C ALA A 45 28.21 -14.95 12.07
N LEU A 46 26.96 -14.74 11.66
CA LEU A 46 26.41 -15.17 10.35
C LEU A 46 26.57 -14.11 9.25
N CYS A 47 26.99 -12.90 9.60
CA CYS A 47 27.13 -11.78 8.68
C CYS A 47 28.54 -11.66 8.07
N ALA A 48 28.65 -11.10 6.88
CA ALA A 48 29.92 -10.87 6.18
C ALA A 48 30.74 -9.72 6.78
N GLY A 49 30.09 -8.83 7.53
CA GLY A 49 30.69 -7.72 8.25
C GLY A 49 30.06 -7.51 9.63
N PRO A 50 30.48 -6.46 10.37
CA PRO A 50 29.89 -6.14 11.66
C PRO A 50 28.41 -5.79 11.52
N LEU A 51 27.63 -5.93 12.59
CA LEU A 51 26.25 -5.43 12.56
C LEU A 51 26.24 -3.89 12.60
N PRO A 52 25.36 -3.21 11.83
CA PRO A 52 25.18 -1.77 11.93
C PRO A 52 24.79 -1.33 13.34
N GLU A 53 25.42 -0.28 13.85
CA GLU A 53 25.23 0.18 15.24
C GLU A 53 23.76 0.48 15.56
N ALA A 54 23.03 1.10 14.63
CA ALA A 54 21.62 1.41 14.81
C ALA A 54 20.74 0.16 14.93
N LEU A 55 21.08 -0.93 14.23
CA LEU A 55 20.35 -2.21 14.34
C LEU A 55 20.62 -2.87 15.70
N VAL A 56 21.87 -2.84 16.16
CA VAL A 56 22.23 -3.31 17.50
C VAL A 56 21.47 -2.49 18.56
N ALA A 57 21.41 -1.17 18.40
CA ALA A 57 20.66 -0.29 19.30
C ALA A 57 19.16 -0.62 19.30
N LEU A 58 18.56 -0.86 18.13
CA LEU A 58 17.16 -1.31 18.03
C LEU A 58 16.95 -2.60 18.83
N TRP A 59 17.76 -3.63 18.61
CA TRP A 59 17.64 -4.91 19.31
C TRP A 59 17.86 -4.83 20.82
N GLN A 60 18.74 -3.92 21.27
CA GLN A 60 18.92 -3.61 22.69
C GLN A 60 17.72 -2.86 23.29
N HIS A 61 16.88 -2.24 22.48
CA HIS A 61 15.60 -1.67 22.91
C HIS A 61 14.48 -2.70 22.81
N THR A 62 14.39 -3.47 21.73
CA THR A 62 13.37 -4.49 21.52
C THR A 62 13.82 -5.51 20.47
N ALA A 63 13.72 -6.80 20.76
CA ALA A 63 14.13 -7.85 19.81
C ALA A 63 13.23 -7.91 18.57
N GLY A 64 11.95 -7.54 18.72
CA GLY A 64 10.93 -7.55 17.68
C GLY A 64 9.70 -6.77 18.09
N GLY A 65 8.65 -6.82 17.28
CA GLY A 65 7.42 -6.08 17.52
C GLY A 65 6.77 -5.68 16.21
N ARG A 66 5.71 -4.88 16.30
CA ARG A 66 4.86 -4.50 15.19
C ARG A 66 4.94 -3.01 14.89
N LEU A 67 4.75 -2.71 13.61
CA LEU A 67 4.72 -1.38 13.01
C LEU A 67 3.41 -1.26 12.21
N ASP A 68 2.85 -0.06 12.12
CA ASP A 68 1.56 0.15 11.46
C ASP A 68 1.57 1.45 10.63
N TYR A 69 2.59 1.59 9.78
CA TYR A 69 2.85 2.79 8.99
C TYR A 69 2.84 2.49 7.49
N ASP A 70 2.66 3.54 6.70
CA ASP A 70 2.83 3.53 5.27
C ASP A 70 4.32 3.59 4.88
N LEU A 71 4.68 2.83 3.84
CA LEU A 71 5.98 2.89 3.18
C LEU A 71 5.79 2.66 1.67
N ALA A 72 6.01 3.70 0.88
CA ALA A 72 5.89 3.64 -0.58
C ALA A 72 7.25 3.90 -1.26
N LEU A 73 7.71 2.96 -2.08
CA LEU A 73 9.03 2.98 -2.70
C LEU A 73 8.97 2.82 -4.22
N PRO A 74 9.84 3.49 -4.98
CA PRO A 74 9.97 3.22 -6.40
C PRO A 74 10.64 1.87 -6.64
N MET A 75 10.00 0.95 -7.38
CA MET A 75 10.56 -0.37 -7.70
C MET A 75 10.27 -0.71 -9.16
N ASN A 76 11.30 -0.98 -9.96
CA ASN A 76 11.17 -1.39 -11.37
C ASN A 76 10.28 -0.47 -12.23
N GLY A 77 10.24 0.84 -11.91
CA GLY A 77 9.40 1.83 -12.60
C GLY A 77 8.02 2.05 -11.98
N ASN A 78 7.62 1.20 -11.03
CA ASN A 78 6.38 1.30 -10.26
C ASN A 78 6.57 2.11 -8.96
N VAL A 79 5.46 2.43 -8.30
CA VAL A 79 5.41 2.92 -6.91
C VAL A 79 4.74 1.88 -6.04
N GLU A 80 5.53 1.10 -5.32
CA GLU A 80 5.05 -0.05 -4.55
C GLU A 80 4.89 0.29 -3.08
N SER A 81 3.77 -0.12 -2.49
CA SER A 81 3.59 -0.15 -1.04
C SER A 81 4.30 -1.38 -0.48
N VAL A 82 5.25 -1.16 0.43
CA VAL A 82 5.98 -2.23 1.12
C VAL A 82 5.41 -2.37 2.52
N SER A 83 4.86 -3.54 2.84
CA SER A 83 4.40 -3.85 4.18
C SER A 83 5.61 -4.16 5.08
N TRP A 84 5.98 -3.18 5.91
CA TRP A 84 6.93 -3.38 6.99
C TRP A 84 6.19 -3.35 8.33
N SER A 85 5.39 -4.38 8.57
CA SER A 85 4.52 -4.46 9.76
C SER A 85 5.13 -5.26 10.92
N GLU A 86 6.19 -6.02 10.68
CA GLU A 86 6.87 -6.83 11.68
C GLU A 86 8.38 -6.53 11.73
N LEU A 87 8.93 -6.48 12.94
CA LEU A 87 10.35 -6.63 13.23
C LEU A 87 10.59 -8.09 13.62
N PHE A 88 11.35 -8.82 12.79
CA PHE A 88 11.57 -10.25 12.97
C PHE A 88 12.36 -10.52 14.26
N TRP A 89 11.90 -11.51 15.03
CA TRP A 89 12.52 -11.93 16.28
C TRP A 89 12.39 -13.44 16.49
N ASP A 90 13.26 -14.03 17.31
CA ASP A 90 13.29 -15.48 17.55
C ASP A 90 12.06 -15.96 18.32
N GLY A 91 11.23 -16.80 17.69
CA GLY A 91 9.96 -17.25 18.25
C GLY A 91 8.74 -16.40 17.87
N SER A 92 8.87 -15.51 16.86
CA SER A 92 7.69 -14.88 16.26
C SER A 92 6.75 -15.93 15.67
N ASP A 93 5.45 -15.65 15.70
CA ASP A 93 4.39 -16.49 15.14
C ASP A 93 4.04 -16.11 13.69
N GLY A 94 4.85 -15.25 13.09
CA GLY A 94 4.80 -14.90 11.66
C GLY A 94 5.17 -16.08 10.76
N TYR A 95 5.37 -15.80 9.47
CA TYR A 95 5.67 -16.85 8.49
C TYR A 95 6.96 -17.61 8.82
N ARG A 96 8.00 -16.88 9.22
CA ARG A 96 9.24 -17.37 9.82
C ARG A 96 9.66 -16.38 10.90
N ASP A 97 10.32 -16.90 11.93
CA ASP A 97 11.02 -16.08 12.91
C ASP A 97 12.35 -15.55 12.36
N LEU A 98 13.07 -14.73 13.12
CA LEU A 98 14.35 -14.15 12.67
C LEU A 98 15.35 -15.22 12.21
N GLN A 99 15.55 -16.26 13.00
CA GLN A 99 16.45 -17.36 12.66
C GLN A 99 15.98 -18.10 11.40
N GLY A 100 14.69 -18.39 11.27
CA GLY A 100 14.12 -19.04 10.09
C GLY A 100 14.27 -18.21 8.82
N TRP A 101 14.22 -16.88 8.91
CA TRP A 101 14.54 -15.98 7.79
C TRP A 101 16.03 -15.98 7.46
N ILE A 102 16.91 -15.93 8.46
CA ILE A 102 18.36 -16.00 8.24
C ILE A 102 18.74 -17.31 7.53
N GLU A 103 18.19 -18.45 7.99
CA GLU A 103 18.41 -19.76 7.37
C GLU A 103 17.91 -19.78 5.92
N HIS A 104 16.72 -19.23 5.68
CA HIS A 104 16.17 -19.13 4.32
C HIS A 104 17.05 -18.31 3.39
N GLU A 105 17.55 -17.14 3.83
CA GLU A 105 18.44 -16.30 3.02
C GLU A 105 19.80 -16.97 2.79
N GLN A 106 20.27 -17.79 3.74
CA GLN A 106 21.48 -18.59 3.56
C GLN A 106 21.29 -19.67 2.49
N GLU A 107 20.16 -20.38 2.48
CA GLU A 107 19.81 -21.35 1.45
C GLU A 107 19.77 -20.68 0.06
N LEU A 108 19.08 -19.54 -0.06
CA LEU A 108 19.00 -18.80 -1.33
C LEU A 108 20.37 -18.30 -1.82
N ALA A 109 21.22 -17.82 -0.90
CA ALA A 109 22.57 -17.37 -1.24
C ALA A 109 23.47 -18.53 -1.70
N GLU A 110 23.32 -19.72 -1.10
CA GLU A 110 24.03 -20.94 -1.51
C GLU A 110 23.57 -21.38 -2.92
N GLU A 111 22.26 -21.47 -3.16
CA GLU A 111 21.69 -21.83 -4.46
C GLU A 111 22.16 -20.87 -5.58
N ALA A 112 22.10 -19.56 -5.33
CA ALA A 112 22.57 -18.56 -6.29
C ALA A 112 24.09 -18.65 -6.57
N ALA A 113 24.87 -19.01 -5.56
CA ALA A 113 26.31 -19.20 -5.70
C ALA A 113 26.64 -20.48 -6.50
N GLU A 114 25.92 -21.57 -6.26
CA GLU A 114 26.01 -22.80 -7.03
C GLU A 114 25.64 -22.58 -8.50
N ASP A 115 24.51 -21.92 -8.76
CA ASP A 115 24.02 -21.61 -10.11
C ASP A 115 24.97 -20.68 -10.89
N SER A 116 25.59 -19.73 -10.20
CA SER A 116 26.58 -18.82 -10.81
C SER A 116 28.00 -19.40 -10.88
N GLY A 117 28.26 -20.55 -10.25
CA GLY A 117 29.59 -21.16 -10.14
C GLY A 117 30.58 -20.35 -9.30
N THR A 118 30.09 -19.50 -8.40
CA THR A 118 30.89 -18.63 -7.55
C THR A 118 31.02 -19.22 -6.14
N PRO A 119 32.20 -19.28 -5.53
CA PRO A 119 32.32 -19.71 -4.13
C PRO A 119 31.60 -18.74 -3.18
N TRP A 120 30.70 -19.24 -2.34
CA TRP A 120 30.08 -18.47 -1.27
C TRP A 120 30.79 -18.69 0.07
N SER A 121 30.85 -17.63 0.88
CA SER A 121 31.55 -17.63 2.17
C SER A 121 30.76 -18.24 3.33
N GLY A 122 29.50 -18.61 3.08
CA GLY A 122 28.54 -19.01 4.14
C GLY A 122 28.07 -17.83 5.00
N LYS A 123 28.28 -16.58 4.54
CA LYS A 123 27.93 -15.37 5.27
C LYS A 123 26.94 -14.52 4.47
N LEU A 124 25.99 -13.93 5.17
CA LEU A 124 25.02 -13.01 4.61
C LEU A 124 25.66 -11.64 4.35
N THR A 125 25.38 -11.06 3.19
CA THR A 125 25.70 -9.65 2.85
C THR A 125 24.55 -8.72 3.18
N HIS A 126 23.33 -9.26 3.26
CA HIS A 126 22.09 -8.59 3.62
C HIS A 126 21.41 -9.39 4.72
N LEU A 127 21.12 -8.75 5.84
CA LEU A 127 20.53 -9.39 7.01
C LEU A 127 19.04 -9.03 7.07
N PRO A 128 18.10 -10.00 6.96
CA PRO A 128 16.69 -9.73 7.16
C PRO A 128 16.43 -9.37 8.62
N PHE A 129 15.60 -8.36 8.85
CA PHE A 129 15.21 -7.97 10.22
C PHE A 129 13.78 -7.46 10.36
N GLY A 130 13.01 -7.40 9.26
CA GLY A 130 11.60 -7.07 9.29
C GLY A 130 10.93 -7.28 7.94
N GLY A 131 9.62 -7.09 7.89
CA GLY A 131 8.82 -7.29 6.68
C GLY A 131 7.37 -7.66 6.99
N PHE A 132 6.77 -8.40 6.08
CA PHE A 132 5.44 -8.98 6.23
C PHE A 132 5.32 -10.27 5.42
N GLU A 133 4.93 -11.34 6.13
CA GLU A 133 4.77 -12.68 5.59
C GLU A 133 5.94 -13.08 4.65
N TYR A 134 5.62 -13.74 3.55
CA TYR A 134 6.56 -14.15 2.52
C TYR A 134 6.61 -13.17 1.34
N CYS A 135 5.93 -12.02 1.40
CA CYS A 135 5.73 -11.10 0.26
C CYS A 135 6.43 -9.73 0.36
N ASP A 136 6.81 -9.27 1.56
CA ASP A 136 7.66 -8.08 1.81
C ASP A 136 8.78 -8.32 2.86
N ARG A 137 10.00 -7.79 2.62
CA ARG A 137 11.18 -7.95 3.52
C ARG A 137 12.00 -6.68 3.54
N VAL A 138 12.60 -6.43 4.69
CA VAL A 138 13.49 -5.31 4.96
C VAL A 138 14.82 -5.87 5.46
N TYR A 139 15.89 -5.46 4.80
CA TYR A 139 17.25 -5.91 5.05
C TYR A 139 18.15 -4.76 5.48
N ALA A 140 19.09 -5.07 6.36
CA ALA A 140 20.25 -4.22 6.61
C ALA A 140 21.43 -4.74 5.79
N VAL A 141 22.11 -3.86 5.06
CA VAL A 141 23.37 -4.20 4.38
C VAL A 141 24.46 -4.38 5.44
N VAL A 142 24.94 -5.60 5.61
CA VAL A 142 25.98 -5.96 6.59
C VAL A 142 27.34 -6.18 5.95
N GLU A 143 27.39 -6.27 4.62
CA GLU A 143 28.66 -6.29 3.88
C GLU A 143 29.48 -5.02 4.15
N PRO A 144 30.80 -5.12 4.41
CA PRO A 144 31.66 -3.95 4.52
C PRO A 144 31.73 -3.20 3.19
N GLY A 145 31.42 -1.91 3.20
CA GLY A 145 31.44 -1.11 1.97
C GLY A 145 30.80 0.27 2.15
N ALA A 146 30.66 1.00 1.04
CA ALA A 146 30.07 2.33 1.04
C ALA A 146 28.57 2.32 1.40
N THR A 147 27.90 1.18 1.19
CA THR A 147 26.48 0.96 1.49
C THR A 147 26.26 0.24 2.84
N HIS A 148 27.32 -0.01 3.61
CA HIS A 148 27.20 -0.66 4.91
C HIS A 148 26.22 0.10 5.82
N GLY A 149 25.25 -0.61 6.39
CA GLY A 149 24.18 -0.04 7.21
C GLY A 149 22.97 0.49 6.43
N GLN A 150 23.02 0.54 5.10
CA GLN A 150 21.88 0.90 4.26
C GLN A 150 20.72 -0.07 4.48
N ILE A 151 19.50 0.47 4.48
CA ILE A 151 18.27 -0.33 4.58
C ILE A 151 17.68 -0.49 3.19
N ILE A 152 17.35 -1.73 2.84
CA ILE A 152 16.81 -2.12 1.54
C ILE A 152 15.50 -2.87 1.76
N ALA A 153 14.50 -2.58 0.93
CA ALA A 153 13.26 -3.34 0.87
C ALA A 153 13.27 -4.25 -0.36
N TRP A 154 12.82 -5.48 -0.17
CA TRP A 154 12.48 -6.42 -1.23
C TRP A 154 10.97 -6.64 -1.26
N LYS A 155 10.38 -6.69 -2.45
CA LYS A 155 8.98 -7.04 -2.68
C LYS A 155 8.89 -8.18 -3.69
N GLN A 156 8.04 -9.17 -3.41
CA GLN A 156 7.84 -10.32 -4.29
C GLN A 156 7.01 -9.92 -5.51
N GLY A 157 7.38 -10.42 -6.69
CA GLY A 157 6.54 -10.35 -7.87
C GLY A 157 5.26 -11.18 -7.71
N LEU A 158 4.11 -10.58 -7.97
CA LEU A 158 2.79 -11.22 -7.96
C LEU A 158 2.39 -11.74 -9.35
N PRO A 159 1.49 -12.74 -9.43
CA PRO A 159 1.02 -13.26 -10.71
C PRO A 159 0.41 -12.17 -11.61
N PRO A 160 0.49 -12.29 -12.96
CA PRO A 160 -0.05 -11.32 -13.90
C PRO A 160 -1.55 -10.98 -13.77
N ALA A 161 -2.31 -11.80 -13.04
CA ALA A 161 -3.72 -11.53 -12.75
C ALA A 161 -3.94 -10.36 -11.79
N TRP A 162 -2.92 -9.96 -11.03
CA TRP A 162 -2.95 -8.85 -10.09
C TRP A 162 -2.60 -7.57 -10.83
N THR A 163 -3.58 -6.98 -11.52
CA THR A 163 -3.36 -5.77 -12.32
C THR A 163 -2.66 -4.68 -11.51
N HIS A 164 -1.74 -3.99 -12.16
CA HIS A 164 -0.89 -2.94 -11.62
C HIS A 164 0.15 -3.36 -10.56
N ALA A 165 0.10 -4.58 -10.04
CA ALA A 165 1.12 -5.07 -9.12
C ALA A 165 2.48 -5.25 -9.80
N LEU A 166 3.52 -5.30 -8.99
CA LEU A 166 4.81 -5.78 -9.40
C LEU A 166 4.73 -7.26 -9.81
N HIS A 167 5.28 -7.65 -10.96
CA HIS A 167 5.22 -9.03 -11.48
C HIS A 167 6.56 -9.78 -11.46
N GLU A 168 7.64 -9.06 -11.17
CA GLU A 168 8.98 -9.60 -10.97
C GLU A 168 9.49 -9.02 -9.64
N ASP A 169 10.32 -9.77 -8.95
CA ASP A 169 10.91 -9.33 -7.70
C ASP A 169 11.57 -7.93 -7.80
N GLY A 170 11.30 -7.09 -6.80
CA GLY A 170 11.74 -5.70 -6.78
C GLY A 170 12.59 -5.41 -5.56
N LEU A 171 13.67 -4.64 -5.75
CA LEU A 171 14.52 -4.16 -4.67
C LEU A 171 14.63 -2.64 -4.75
N SER A 172 14.49 -1.96 -3.60
CA SER A 172 14.74 -0.52 -3.50
C SER A 172 15.45 -0.18 -2.19
N PRO A 173 16.45 0.71 -2.22
CA PRO A 173 16.91 1.37 -1.00
C PRO A 173 15.75 2.11 -0.33
N VAL A 174 15.64 1.96 0.99
CA VAL A 174 14.74 2.75 1.83
C VAL A 174 15.45 4.01 2.32
N ALA A 175 16.63 3.82 2.92
CA ALA A 175 17.44 4.91 3.46
C ALA A 175 18.90 4.47 3.65
N ALA A 176 19.79 5.43 3.85
CA ALA A 176 21.22 5.18 4.08
C ALA A 176 21.53 4.52 5.43
N ASP A 177 20.61 4.58 6.39
CA ASP A 177 20.71 3.93 7.69
C ASP A 177 19.32 3.62 8.27
N LEU A 178 19.30 2.94 9.41
CA LEU A 178 18.07 2.53 10.08
C LEU A 178 17.22 3.72 10.58
N HIS A 179 17.85 4.80 11.06
CA HIS A 179 17.10 5.97 11.54
C HIS A 179 16.38 6.65 10.38
N GLY A 180 17.05 6.77 9.22
CA GLY A 180 16.43 7.25 7.99
C GLY A 180 15.31 6.35 7.50
N ALA A 181 15.42 5.03 7.67
CA ALA A 181 14.38 4.09 7.28
C ALA A 181 13.13 4.24 8.16
N PHE A 182 13.30 4.37 9.48
CA PHE A 182 12.20 4.69 10.40
C PHE A 182 11.60 6.08 10.11
N ALA A 183 12.42 7.06 9.72
CA ALA A 183 11.92 8.37 9.30
C ALA A 183 11.10 8.32 8.00
N ALA A 184 11.33 7.33 7.14
CA ALA A 184 10.55 7.11 5.91
C ALA A 184 9.16 6.50 6.17
N LEU A 185 8.96 5.82 7.30
CA LEU A 185 7.65 5.35 7.75
C LEU A 185 6.76 6.55 8.07
N HIS A 186 5.55 6.59 7.55
CA HIS A 186 4.64 7.72 7.73
C HIS A 186 3.17 7.28 7.81
N LEU A 187 2.27 8.23 7.99
CA LEU A 187 0.83 8.03 7.86
C LEU A 187 0.35 8.95 6.74
N ASP A 188 -0.25 8.38 5.70
CA ASP A 188 -0.79 9.17 4.57
C ASP A 188 -2.04 9.96 4.96
N GLU A 189 -2.81 9.45 5.93
CA GLU A 189 -4.01 10.09 6.47
C GLU A 189 -4.04 10.08 7.99
N ASP A 190 -5.02 10.79 8.56
CA ASP A 190 -5.23 10.80 10.01
C ASP A 190 -5.92 9.51 10.44
N PRO A 191 -5.29 8.63 11.23
CA PRO A 191 -5.89 7.36 11.65
C PRO A 191 -7.10 7.57 12.58
N LEU A 192 -7.30 8.78 13.13
CA LEU A 192 -8.48 9.13 13.93
C LEU A 192 -9.66 9.64 13.08
N ALA A 193 -9.43 9.90 11.80
CA ALA A 193 -10.46 10.32 10.85
C ALA A 193 -10.18 9.72 9.45
N PRO A 194 -10.14 8.38 9.33
CA PRO A 194 -9.77 7.70 8.10
C PRO A 194 -10.82 7.91 7.00
N THR A 195 -10.37 7.91 5.75
CA THR A 195 -11.24 7.98 4.56
C THR A 195 -11.52 6.61 3.94
N SER A 196 -10.78 5.57 4.36
CA SER A 196 -10.88 4.18 3.92
C SER A 196 -11.25 3.25 5.09
N ASP A 197 -11.84 2.09 4.77
CA ASP A 197 -12.10 1.01 5.75
C ASP A 197 -10.80 0.34 6.24
N TYR A 198 -9.75 0.40 5.43
CA TYR A 198 -8.41 -0.11 5.72
C TYR A 198 -7.40 1.03 5.63
N PHE A 199 -6.69 1.29 6.73
CA PHE A 199 -5.75 2.40 6.86
C PHE A 199 -4.64 2.07 7.86
N SER A 200 -3.45 2.64 7.66
CA SER A 200 -2.35 2.54 8.61
C SER A 200 -2.69 3.23 9.92
N GLY A 201 -2.40 2.56 11.04
CA GLY A 201 -2.75 2.98 12.39
C GLY A 201 -3.93 2.21 12.99
N GLN A 202 -4.72 1.51 12.18
CA GLN A 202 -5.86 0.71 12.65
C GLN A 202 -5.43 -0.40 13.64
N ALA A 203 -4.33 -1.11 13.36
CA ALA A 203 -3.84 -2.19 14.20
C ALA A 203 -3.24 -1.67 15.51
N LEU A 204 -2.52 -0.54 15.46
CA LEU A 204 -2.02 0.12 16.68
C LEU A 204 -3.18 0.60 17.56
N LEU A 205 -4.17 1.29 16.99
CA LEU A 205 -5.30 1.82 17.77
C LEU A 205 -6.08 0.67 18.45
N ALA A 206 -6.36 -0.40 17.71
CA ALA A 206 -6.99 -1.59 18.28
C ALA A 206 -6.15 -2.24 19.39
N TYR A 207 -4.83 -2.27 19.24
CA TYR A 207 -3.92 -2.76 20.29
C TYR A 207 -3.98 -1.89 21.54
N LEU A 208 -3.99 -0.56 21.39
CA LEU A 208 -4.04 0.36 22.52
C LEU A 208 -5.38 0.30 23.26
N ASP A 209 -6.49 0.16 22.54
CA ASP A 209 -7.81 -0.05 23.13
C ASP A 209 -7.83 -1.33 23.98
N ASP A 210 -7.29 -2.45 23.47
CA ASP A 210 -7.13 -3.68 24.25
C ASP A 210 -6.24 -3.47 25.50
N ARG A 211 -5.13 -2.75 25.38
CA ARG A 211 -4.26 -2.42 26.53
C ARG A 211 -4.96 -1.55 27.57
N HIS A 212 -5.80 -0.62 27.15
CA HIS A 212 -6.60 0.21 28.06
C HIS A 212 -7.66 -0.63 28.78
N GLU A 213 -8.51 -1.32 28.02
CA GLU A 213 -9.67 -2.04 28.54
C GLU A 213 -9.29 -3.31 29.32
N GLY A 214 -8.31 -4.06 28.80
CA GLY A 214 -7.93 -5.38 29.33
C GLY A 214 -6.76 -5.36 30.30
N TYR A 215 -5.87 -4.37 30.21
CA TYR A 215 -4.58 -4.38 30.91
C TYR A 215 -4.31 -3.13 31.76
N GLY A 216 -5.20 -2.14 31.75
CA GLY A 216 -5.14 -0.98 32.64
C GLY A 216 -4.16 0.11 32.22
N LEU A 217 -3.87 0.24 30.92
CA LEU A 217 -3.14 1.40 30.39
C LEU A 217 -3.94 2.67 30.70
N ASP A 218 -3.31 3.67 31.31
CA ASP A 218 -3.95 4.95 31.63
C ASP A 218 -4.40 5.70 30.36
N LEU A 219 -5.61 6.24 30.39
CA LEU A 219 -6.23 6.90 29.23
C LEU A 219 -5.46 8.16 28.79
N ASP A 220 -4.97 8.96 29.74
CA ASP A 220 -4.22 10.18 29.41
C ASP A 220 -2.87 9.81 28.78
N LEU A 221 -2.22 8.73 29.23
CA LEU A 221 -1.00 8.20 28.62
C LEU A 221 -1.25 7.62 27.22
N MET A 222 -2.36 6.90 27.03
CA MET A 222 -2.80 6.41 25.72
C MET A 222 -3.04 7.55 24.74
N ASP A 223 -3.82 8.57 25.13
CA ASP A 223 -4.10 9.76 24.30
C ASP A 223 -2.80 10.51 23.94
N LYS A 224 -1.85 10.57 24.87
CA LYS A 224 -0.53 11.16 24.63
C LYS A 224 0.28 10.35 23.63
N LEU A 225 0.24 9.01 23.70
CA LEU A 225 0.88 8.12 22.73
C LEU A 225 0.25 8.27 21.33
N VAL A 226 -1.07 8.31 21.24
CA VAL A 226 -1.78 8.55 19.97
C VAL A 226 -1.40 9.92 19.41
N THR A 227 -1.34 10.96 20.23
CA THR A 227 -0.88 12.30 19.81
C THR A 227 0.57 12.28 19.31
N PHE A 228 1.44 11.48 19.93
CA PHE A 228 2.81 11.27 19.45
C PHE A 228 2.84 10.53 18.12
N TYR A 229 2.04 9.47 17.98
CA TYR A 229 1.93 8.65 16.77
C TYR A 229 1.48 9.47 15.55
N CYS A 230 0.46 10.30 15.71
CA CYS A 230 -0.07 11.16 14.65
C CYS A 230 0.93 12.22 14.14
N ARG A 231 2.13 12.33 14.73
CA ARG A 231 3.22 13.15 14.16
C ARG A 231 3.82 12.56 12.90
N ALA A 232 3.62 11.27 12.68
CA ALA A 232 4.02 10.61 11.45
C ALA A 232 3.09 10.96 10.27
N ILE A 233 1.96 11.66 10.52
CA ILE A 233 1.10 12.16 9.44
C ILE A 233 1.88 13.14 8.56
N VAL A 234 1.87 12.86 7.27
CA VAL A 234 2.54 13.72 6.28
C VAL A 234 1.84 15.07 6.15
N ASP A 235 2.58 16.16 6.34
CA ASP A 235 2.08 17.51 6.11
C ASP A 235 2.33 17.95 4.66
N TRP A 236 1.44 17.53 3.76
CA TRP A 236 1.43 18.03 2.38
C TRP A 236 0.72 19.38 2.23
N ARG A 237 -0.09 19.80 3.21
CA ARG A 237 -0.89 21.03 3.15
C ARG A 237 -0.01 22.28 3.25
N THR A 238 1.00 22.26 4.12
CA THR A 238 1.94 23.39 4.24
C THR A 238 2.71 23.63 2.94
N PRO A 239 3.40 22.63 2.33
CA PRO A 239 4.05 22.83 1.04
C PRO A 239 3.10 23.19 -0.11
N LEU A 240 1.84 22.76 -0.07
CA LEU A 240 0.84 23.18 -1.04
C LEU A 240 0.54 24.67 -0.91
N ALA A 241 0.25 25.15 0.31
CA ALA A 241 -0.03 26.55 0.58
C ALA A 241 1.17 27.47 0.26
N GLU A 242 2.40 26.97 0.44
CA GLU A 242 3.63 27.70 0.12
C GLU A 242 4.04 27.59 -1.36
N GLY A 243 3.37 26.76 -2.15
CA GLY A 243 3.71 26.54 -3.58
C GLY A 243 5.03 25.79 -3.79
N THR A 244 5.48 25.03 -2.78
CA THR A 244 6.72 24.24 -2.78
C THR A 244 6.47 22.74 -2.97
N LEU A 245 5.22 22.26 -2.91
CA LEU A 245 4.85 20.84 -2.96
C LEU A 245 5.49 20.05 -4.11
N ARG A 246 5.64 20.65 -5.31
CA ARG A 246 6.29 20.01 -6.48
C ARG A 246 7.74 19.58 -6.25
N HIS A 247 8.40 20.13 -5.22
CA HIS A 247 9.77 19.79 -4.83
C HIS A 247 9.82 18.64 -3.81
N HIS A 248 8.66 18.13 -3.39
CA HIS A 248 8.51 17.05 -2.41
C HIS A 248 7.64 15.92 -3.00
N PRO A 249 8.20 15.04 -3.86
CA PRO A 249 7.42 14.02 -4.58
C PRO A 249 6.60 13.09 -3.68
N ALA A 250 7.12 12.71 -2.52
CA ALA A 250 6.38 11.89 -1.56
C ALA A 250 5.13 12.61 -1.01
N LEU A 251 5.27 13.88 -0.61
CA LEU A 251 4.14 14.69 -0.13
C LEU A 251 3.13 15.00 -1.24
N ALA A 252 3.61 15.24 -2.46
CA ALA A 252 2.76 15.42 -3.63
C ALA A 252 1.91 14.17 -3.91
N ARG A 253 2.49 12.98 -3.76
CA ARG A 253 1.79 11.71 -3.88
C ARG A 253 0.73 11.54 -2.80
N ALA A 254 1.07 11.79 -1.54
CA ALA A 254 0.13 11.72 -0.42
C ALA A 254 -1.07 12.67 -0.61
N ALA A 255 -0.81 13.91 -1.07
CA ALA A 255 -1.87 14.87 -1.36
C ALA A 255 -2.82 14.38 -2.48
N LEU A 256 -2.26 13.79 -3.54
CA LEU A 256 -3.04 13.24 -4.65
C LEU A 256 -3.83 12.00 -4.22
N ARG A 257 -3.23 11.10 -3.44
CA ARG A 257 -3.92 9.94 -2.85
C ARG A 257 -5.11 10.39 -2.01
N HIS A 258 -4.93 11.40 -1.16
CA HIS A 258 -6.02 12.00 -0.39
C HIS A 258 -7.12 12.60 -1.29
N ALA A 259 -6.74 13.32 -2.35
CA ALA A 259 -7.70 13.88 -3.30
C ALA A 259 -8.53 12.79 -4.00
N ILE A 260 -7.92 11.67 -4.37
CA ILE A 260 -8.61 10.53 -4.98
C ILE A 260 -9.52 9.84 -3.97
N ALA A 261 -9.02 9.55 -2.76
CA ALA A 261 -9.80 8.88 -1.72
C ALA A 261 -11.05 9.69 -1.31
N ALA A 262 -10.95 11.01 -1.26
CA ALA A 262 -12.06 11.90 -0.94
C ALA A 262 -12.94 12.29 -2.15
N ASP A 263 -12.64 11.80 -3.35
CA ASP A 263 -13.21 12.25 -4.62
C ASP A 263 -13.20 13.79 -4.79
N ASP A 264 -12.12 14.44 -4.33
CA ASP A 264 -12.00 15.90 -4.25
C ASP A 264 -11.41 16.49 -5.55
N ALA A 265 -12.32 16.79 -6.48
CA ALA A 265 -11.99 17.48 -7.73
C ALA A 265 -11.35 18.87 -7.52
N ALA A 266 -11.66 19.57 -6.43
CA ALA A 266 -11.13 20.90 -6.16
C ALA A 266 -9.66 20.80 -5.73
N LEU A 267 -9.34 19.84 -4.84
CA LEU A 267 -7.97 19.57 -4.46
C LEU A 267 -7.12 19.14 -5.67
N VAL A 268 -7.63 18.29 -6.56
CA VAL A 268 -6.91 17.94 -7.81
C VAL A 268 -6.59 19.20 -8.64
N ALA A 269 -7.53 20.14 -8.75
CA ALA A 269 -7.31 21.39 -9.46
C ALA A 269 -6.26 22.28 -8.77
N ASP A 270 -6.25 22.35 -7.44
CA ASP A 270 -5.26 23.08 -6.66
C ASP A 270 -3.85 22.47 -6.81
N LEU A 271 -3.76 21.13 -6.80
CA LEU A 271 -2.52 20.40 -7.06
C LEU A 271 -1.97 20.69 -8.46
N ALA A 272 -2.83 20.67 -9.47
CA ALA A 272 -2.46 21.04 -10.83
C ALA A 272 -1.98 22.51 -10.92
N ALA A 273 -2.69 23.43 -10.26
CA ALA A 273 -2.32 24.85 -10.20
C ALA A 273 -0.99 25.10 -9.48
N ALA A 274 -0.63 24.25 -8.51
CA ALA A 274 0.67 24.27 -7.84
C ALA A 274 1.82 23.73 -8.72
N GLY A 275 1.50 23.25 -9.93
CA GLY A 275 2.45 22.73 -10.91
C GLY A 275 2.88 21.29 -10.64
N LEU A 276 2.04 20.49 -9.99
CA LEU A 276 2.28 19.05 -9.90
C LEU A 276 2.17 18.43 -11.29
N ASN A 277 3.09 17.50 -11.55
CA ASN A 277 3.04 16.65 -12.72
C ASN A 277 2.34 15.34 -12.34
N PHE A 278 1.34 14.94 -13.13
CA PHE A 278 0.59 13.69 -12.94
C PHE A 278 1.13 12.54 -13.80
N GLU A 279 2.27 12.72 -14.45
CA GLU A 279 2.94 11.68 -15.23
C GLU A 279 3.56 10.58 -14.35
N GLY A 280 3.51 9.36 -14.88
CA GLY A 280 4.09 8.17 -14.27
C GLY A 280 3.17 7.49 -13.25
N PRO A 281 3.62 6.34 -12.71
CA PRO A 281 2.78 5.56 -11.82
C PRO A 281 2.52 6.25 -10.48
N HIS A 282 1.29 6.12 -10.02
CA HIS A 282 0.83 6.60 -8.72
C HIS A 282 0.83 5.47 -7.68
N GLU A 283 0.33 4.29 -8.08
CA GLU A 283 0.21 3.09 -7.24
C GLU A 283 0.47 1.84 -8.07
N GLY A 284 1.46 1.04 -7.69
CA GLY A 284 2.02 0.02 -8.57
C GLY A 284 2.44 0.64 -9.90
N SER A 285 1.95 0.08 -11.01
CA SER A 285 2.06 0.68 -12.35
C SER A 285 0.87 1.55 -12.76
N ALA A 286 -0.18 1.67 -11.93
CA ALA A 286 -1.39 2.42 -12.25
C ALA A 286 -1.12 3.92 -12.34
N LEU A 287 -1.71 4.59 -13.34
CA LEU A 287 -1.73 6.05 -13.39
C LEU A 287 -2.75 6.59 -12.37
N ALA A 288 -2.62 7.87 -12.01
CA ALA A 288 -3.56 8.52 -11.11
C ALA A 288 -5.01 8.44 -11.60
N THR A 289 -5.22 8.51 -12.92
CA THR A 289 -6.55 8.35 -13.53
C THR A 289 -7.10 6.94 -13.37
N ASP A 290 -6.24 5.92 -13.45
CA ASP A 290 -6.64 4.51 -13.33
C ASP A 290 -7.07 4.20 -11.91
N VAL A 291 -6.32 4.69 -10.92
CA VAL A 291 -6.66 4.58 -9.50
C VAL A 291 -7.98 5.29 -9.21
N ALA A 292 -8.15 6.53 -9.70
CA ALA A 292 -9.39 7.29 -9.49
C ALA A 292 -10.62 6.62 -10.11
N VAL A 293 -10.51 6.09 -11.33
CA VAL A 293 -11.61 5.35 -11.97
C VAL A 293 -11.90 4.03 -11.25
N GLY A 294 -10.85 3.30 -10.84
CA GLY A 294 -10.97 2.06 -10.06
C GLY A 294 -11.68 2.24 -8.73
N HIS A 295 -11.42 3.35 -8.05
CA HIS A 295 -12.06 3.71 -6.78
C HIS A 295 -13.44 4.38 -6.97
N SER A 296 -13.94 4.48 -8.21
CA SER A 296 -15.15 5.23 -8.55
C SER A 296 -15.13 6.70 -8.10
N ALA A 297 -13.93 7.27 -7.92
CA ALA A 297 -13.70 8.68 -7.60
C ALA A 297 -13.79 9.52 -8.87
N PHE A 298 -15.00 9.59 -9.44
CA PHE A 298 -15.23 10.14 -10.78
C PHE A 298 -15.06 11.66 -10.84
N ALA A 299 -15.27 12.39 -9.74
CA ALA A 299 -15.03 13.83 -9.73
C ALA A 299 -13.52 14.13 -9.79
N ALA A 300 -12.72 13.42 -9.00
CA ALA A 300 -11.26 13.45 -9.02
C ALA A 300 -10.71 12.99 -10.38
N ALA A 301 -11.21 11.88 -10.93
CA ALA A 301 -10.82 11.39 -12.26
C ALA A 301 -11.09 12.44 -13.36
N ALA A 302 -12.27 13.07 -13.35
CA ALA A 302 -12.58 14.12 -14.31
C ALA A 302 -11.69 15.35 -14.15
N ALA A 303 -11.30 15.69 -12.91
CA ALA A 303 -10.36 16.78 -12.66
C ALA A 303 -8.95 16.45 -13.15
N LEU A 304 -8.48 15.21 -12.97
CA LEU A 304 -7.19 14.73 -13.46
C LEU A 304 -7.11 14.83 -14.99
N VAL A 305 -8.13 14.31 -15.70
CA VAL A 305 -8.19 14.40 -17.17
C VAL A 305 -8.21 15.86 -17.63
N ARG A 306 -8.99 16.74 -16.97
CA ARG A 306 -8.99 18.18 -17.28
C ARG A 306 -7.64 18.86 -17.03
N ALA A 307 -6.90 18.38 -16.03
CA ALA A 307 -5.56 18.86 -15.73
C ALA A 307 -4.48 18.30 -16.66
N GLY A 308 -4.85 17.43 -17.61
CA GLY A 308 -3.93 16.83 -18.57
C GLY A 308 -3.16 15.64 -18.03
N ALA A 309 -3.65 14.97 -16.98
CA ALA A 309 -3.09 13.70 -16.55
C ALA A 309 -3.21 12.65 -17.67
N PRO A 310 -2.20 11.79 -17.85
CA PRO A 310 -2.25 10.73 -18.85
C PRO A 310 -3.38 9.75 -18.55
N VAL A 311 -4.01 9.22 -19.61
CA VAL A 311 -5.08 8.22 -19.52
C VAL A 311 -4.56 6.92 -20.14
N ALA A 312 -4.62 5.82 -19.38
CA ALA A 312 -4.25 4.52 -19.91
C ALA A 312 -5.27 4.03 -20.94
N SER A 313 -4.80 3.31 -21.96
CA SER A 313 -5.67 2.75 -23.00
C SER A 313 -6.74 1.82 -22.44
N ASP A 314 -6.46 1.14 -21.33
CA ASP A 314 -7.32 0.15 -20.72
C ASP A 314 -8.09 0.65 -19.49
N VAL A 315 -8.06 1.96 -19.19
CA VAL A 315 -8.71 2.58 -18.02
C VAL A 315 -10.20 2.20 -17.87
N LEU A 316 -10.92 2.03 -18.98
CA LEU A 316 -12.36 1.69 -18.97
C LEU A 316 -12.62 0.28 -18.43
N ARG A 317 -11.59 -0.57 -18.33
CA ARG A 317 -11.68 -1.87 -17.66
C ARG A 317 -11.82 -1.73 -16.15
N ASN A 318 -11.44 -0.60 -15.56
CA ASN A 318 -11.42 -0.42 -14.10
C ASN A 318 -12.71 0.20 -13.56
N ILE A 319 -13.70 0.51 -14.41
CA ILE A 319 -14.97 1.10 -13.97
C ILE A 319 -15.69 0.15 -13.00
N ASP A 320 -16.00 0.67 -11.82
CA ASP A 320 -16.74 -0.07 -10.79
C ASP A 320 -17.92 0.72 -10.19
N GLY A 321 -18.39 1.77 -10.88
CA GLY A 321 -19.48 2.63 -10.45
C GLY A 321 -20.19 3.36 -11.60
N GLN A 322 -21.17 4.20 -11.26
CA GLN A 322 -21.96 4.98 -12.22
C GLN A 322 -21.14 6.13 -12.83
N ILE A 323 -20.32 5.82 -13.83
CA ILE A 323 -19.53 6.82 -14.56
C ILE A 323 -20.43 7.73 -15.41
N SER A 324 -20.15 9.04 -15.41
CA SER A 324 -20.90 10.00 -16.22
C SER A 324 -20.54 9.91 -17.72
N PRO A 325 -21.48 10.25 -18.62
CA PRO A 325 -21.20 10.36 -20.04
C PRO A 325 -20.08 11.35 -20.36
N GLU A 326 -19.99 12.45 -19.61
CA GLU A 326 -18.97 13.49 -19.78
C GLU A 326 -17.57 12.97 -19.46
N LEU A 327 -17.40 12.23 -18.36
CA LEU A 327 -16.11 11.60 -18.03
C LEU A 327 -15.78 10.50 -19.05
N THR A 328 -16.76 9.69 -19.45
CA THR A 328 -16.56 8.64 -20.46
C THR A 328 -16.03 9.22 -21.76
N HIS A 329 -16.64 10.30 -22.24
CA HIS A 329 -16.17 11.01 -23.44
C HIS A 329 -14.75 11.56 -23.25
N ALA A 330 -14.48 12.18 -22.10
CA ALA A 330 -13.16 12.72 -21.79
C ALA A 330 -12.07 11.63 -21.76
N LEU A 331 -12.36 10.45 -21.21
CA LEU A 331 -11.41 9.32 -21.22
C LEU A 331 -11.13 8.84 -22.64
N LEU A 332 -12.17 8.66 -23.46
CA LEU A 332 -12.03 8.26 -24.87
C LEU A 332 -11.22 9.28 -25.69
N ASP A 333 -11.51 10.57 -25.53
CA ASP A 333 -10.79 11.65 -26.20
C ASP A 333 -9.30 11.74 -25.81
N ASN A 334 -8.95 11.24 -24.63
CA ASN A 334 -7.60 11.26 -24.09
C ASN A 334 -6.87 9.90 -24.18
N GLY A 335 -7.39 8.96 -24.98
CA GLY A 335 -6.66 7.75 -25.37
C GLY A 335 -7.19 6.44 -24.80
N ALA A 336 -8.28 6.45 -24.04
CA ALA A 336 -8.93 5.21 -23.61
C ALA A 336 -9.49 4.44 -24.82
N GLU A 337 -9.25 3.14 -24.88
CA GLU A 337 -9.74 2.27 -25.94
C GLU A 337 -11.14 1.74 -25.61
N PRO A 338 -12.13 1.93 -26.50
CA PRO A 338 -13.47 1.40 -26.30
C PRO A 338 -13.46 -0.12 -26.46
N THR A 339 -14.06 -0.84 -25.51
CA THR A 339 -14.16 -2.30 -25.55
C THR A 339 -15.57 -2.74 -25.20
N VAL A 340 -15.97 -3.92 -25.70
CA VAL A 340 -17.28 -4.51 -25.39
C VAL A 340 -17.41 -4.83 -23.90
N ALA A 341 -16.32 -5.30 -23.27
CA ALA A 341 -16.27 -5.52 -21.83
C ALA A 341 -16.58 -4.23 -21.04
N ALA A 342 -16.09 -3.06 -21.49
CA ALA A 342 -16.40 -1.78 -20.86
C ALA A 342 -17.87 -1.36 -21.03
N ILE A 343 -18.51 -1.68 -22.17
CA ILE A 343 -19.96 -1.49 -22.36
C ILE A 343 -20.73 -2.29 -21.31
N VAL A 344 -20.39 -3.58 -21.17
CA VAL A 344 -21.04 -4.48 -20.21
C VAL A 344 -20.82 -4.01 -18.77
N LYS A 345 -19.60 -3.59 -18.40
CA LYS A 345 -19.33 -3.01 -17.08
C LYS A 345 -20.15 -1.75 -16.81
N CYS A 346 -20.18 -0.79 -17.74
CA CYS A 346 -21.00 0.41 -17.58
C CYS A 346 -22.49 0.07 -17.43
N ALA A 347 -22.99 -0.88 -18.22
CA ALA A 347 -24.36 -1.35 -18.11
C ALA A 347 -24.62 -1.98 -16.73
N ALA A 348 -23.75 -2.88 -16.25
CA ALA A 348 -23.87 -3.50 -14.93
C ALA A 348 -23.86 -2.48 -13.79
N CYS A 349 -22.99 -1.47 -13.89
CA CYS A 349 -22.91 -0.38 -12.91
C CYS A 349 -24.08 0.60 -12.98
N GLY A 350 -25.03 0.46 -13.93
CA GLY A 350 -26.18 1.36 -14.06
C GLY A 350 -25.86 2.68 -14.78
N ALA A 351 -24.85 2.69 -15.66
CA ALA A 351 -24.45 3.83 -16.48
C ALA A 351 -24.79 3.61 -17.98
N PRO A 352 -26.08 3.53 -18.36
CA PRO A 352 -26.49 3.16 -19.72
C PRO A 352 -26.01 4.16 -20.77
N ALA A 353 -26.09 5.47 -20.49
CA ALA A 353 -25.65 6.49 -21.44
C ALA A 353 -24.15 6.39 -21.76
N SER A 354 -23.32 6.07 -20.76
CA SER A 354 -21.89 5.81 -20.93
C SER A 354 -21.65 4.52 -21.72
N ALA A 355 -22.45 3.47 -21.46
CA ALA A 355 -22.40 2.23 -22.23
C ALA A 355 -22.72 2.45 -23.72
N HIS A 356 -23.73 3.27 -24.04
CA HIS A 356 -24.05 3.66 -25.41
C HIS A 356 -22.93 4.46 -26.08
N LEU A 357 -22.29 5.39 -25.37
CA LEU A 357 -21.14 6.13 -25.90
C LEU A 357 -19.96 5.20 -26.25
N ILE A 358 -19.66 4.22 -25.40
CA ILE A 358 -18.60 3.24 -25.67
C ILE A 358 -19.01 2.33 -26.83
N ALA A 359 -20.28 1.95 -26.95
CA ALA A 359 -20.79 1.17 -28.08
C ALA A 359 -20.64 1.90 -29.42
N ASP A 360 -20.94 3.19 -29.45
CA ASP A 360 -20.74 4.04 -30.64
C ASP A 360 -19.25 4.12 -31.00
N ALA A 361 -18.37 4.30 -30.01
CA ALA A 361 -16.93 4.34 -30.21
C ALA A 361 -16.36 2.99 -30.71
N CYS A 362 -16.82 1.86 -30.15
CA CYS A 362 -16.50 0.52 -30.65
C CYS A 362 -16.91 0.34 -32.12
N THR A 363 -18.10 0.80 -32.49
CA THR A 363 -18.60 0.71 -33.87
C THR A 363 -17.74 1.54 -34.83
N GLN A 364 -17.30 2.73 -34.41
CA GLN A 364 -16.42 3.60 -35.21
C GLN A 364 -15.07 2.95 -35.51
N ILE A 365 -14.54 2.12 -34.61
CA ILE A 365 -13.29 1.37 -34.82
C ILE A 365 -13.51 -0.02 -35.47
N GLY A 366 -14.74 -0.33 -35.89
CA GLY A 366 -15.07 -1.52 -36.68
C GLY A 366 -15.37 -2.78 -35.87
N ILE A 367 -15.65 -2.67 -34.57
CA ILE A 367 -16.11 -3.80 -33.75
C ILE A 367 -17.58 -4.09 -34.08
N ASP A 368 -17.91 -5.36 -34.33
CA ASP A 368 -19.30 -5.82 -34.45
C ASP A 368 -19.92 -5.95 -33.04
N VAL A 369 -20.41 -4.83 -32.52
CA VAL A 369 -20.84 -4.69 -31.12
C VAL A 369 -22.01 -5.60 -30.74
N PRO A 370 -23.11 -5.71 -31.52
CA PRO A 370 -24.28 -6.48 -31.06
C PRO A 370 -24.01 -7.95 -30.69
N PRO A 371 -23.35 -8.77 -31.52
CA PRO A 371 -23.07 -10.17 -31.14
C PRO A 371 -22.03 -10.27 -30.01
N ALA A 372 -21.00 -9.42 -30.00
CA ALA A 372 -19.98 -9.42 -28.96
C ALA A 372 -20.57 -9.02 -27.59
N PHE A 373 -21.44 -8.00 -27.57
CA PHE A 373 -22.12 -7.55 -26.36
C PHE A 373 -22.97 -8.65 -25.73
N VAL A 374 -23.72 -9.41 -26.54
CA VAL A 374 -24.52 -10.53 -26.03
C VAL A 374 -23.64 -11.58 -25.36
N ALA A 375 -22.51 -11.93 -25.98
CA ALA A 375 -21.58 -12.91 -25.43
C ALA A 375 -20.98 -12.48 -24.08
N ASP A 376 -20.44 -11.25 -24.01
CA ASP A 376 -19.81 -10.72 -22.79
C ASP A 376 -20.84 -10.47 -21.68
N ARG A 377 -22.04 -9.98 -22.03
CA ARG A 377 -23.15 -9.80 -21.07
C ARG A 377 -23.55 -11.13 -20.46
N ASP A 378 -23.74 -12.17 -21.27
CA ASP A 378 -24.19 -13.47 -20.79
C ASP A 378 -23.11 -14.13 -19.91
N ALA A 379 -21.83 -13.95 -20.25
CA ALA A 379 -20.72 -14.41 -19.41
C ALA A 379 -20.70 -13.70 -18.03
N MET A 380 -20.85 -12.37 -18.01
CA MET A 380 -20.89 -11.61 -16.75
C MET A 380 -22.14 -11.93 -15.92
N LEU A 381 -23.30 -12.15 -16.55
CA LEU A 381 -24.51 -12.58 -15.84
C LEU A 381 -24.30 -13.92 -15.15
N VAL A 382 -23.70 -14.91 -15.83
CA VAL A 382 -23.39 -16.21 -15.22
C VAL A 382 -22.45 -16.07 -14.03
N GLU A 383 -21.43 -15.22 -14.14
CA GLU A 383 -20.50 -14.92 -13.05
C GLU A 383 -21.24 -14.34 -11.83
N LEU A 384 -21.98 -13.24 -12.03
CA LEU A 384 -22.72 -12.57 -10.95
C LEU A 384 -23.79 -13.45 -10.31
N GLU A 385 -24.54 -14.23 -11.10
CA GLU A 385 -25.55 -15.17 -10.58
C GLU A 385 -24.92 -16.29 -9.77
N THR A 386 -23.76 -16.80 -10.21
CA THR A 386 -23.00 -17.82 -9.48
C THR A 386 -22.48 -17.28 -8.15
N THR A 387 -21.87 -16.09 -8.16
CA THR A 387 -21.39 -15.44 -6.94
C THR A 387 -22.53 -15.15 -5.97
N LEU A 388 -23.67 -14.65 -6.45
CA LEU A 388 -24.85 -14.40 -5.62
C LEU A 388 -25.39 -15.69 -4.98
N ALA A 389 -25.39 -16.81 -5.71
CA ALA A 389 -25.78 -18.11 -5.16
C ALA A 389 -24.80 -18.56 -4.05
N GLN A 390 -23.50 -18.45 -4.29
CA GLN A 390 -22.45 -18.79 -3.30
C GLN A 390 -22.57 -17.94 -2.02
N MET A 391 -22.87 -16.64 -2.15
CA MET A 391 -23.10 -15.75 -1.01
C MET A 391 -24.32 -16.15 -0.18
N ARG A 392 -25.40 -16.63 -0.82
CA ARG A 392 -26.61 -17.09 -0.11
C ARG A 392 -26.35 -18.38 0.66
N ASP A 393 -25.47 -19.23 0.14
CA ASP A 393 -25.04 -20.47 0.79
C ASP A 393 -23.95 -20.23 1.87
N GLY A 394 -23.49 -18.99 2.04
CA GLY A 394 -22.49 -18.59 3.04
C GLY A 394 -21.07 -19.05 2.73
N THR A 395 -20.79 -19.46 1.49
CA THR A 395 -19.50 -20.03 1.09
C THR A 395 -18.48 -18.98 0.67
N GLN A 396 -18.93 -17.77 0.34
CA GLN A 396 -18.07 -16.67 -0.10
C GLN A 396 -18.70 -15.31 0.24
N GLY A 397 -17.87 -14.30 0.55
CA GLY A 397 -18.26 -12.90 0.65
C GLY A 397 -17.95 -12.13 -0.65
N HIS A 398 -18.64 -11.01 -0.86
CA HIS A 398 -18.38 -10.10 -1.98
C HIS A 398 -18.57 -8.65 -1.51
N TYR A 399 -17.72 -7.73 -1.98
CA TYR A 399 -17.71 -6.33 -1.52
C TYR A 399 -19.02 -5.60 -1.79
N LEU A 400 -19.70 -5.92 -2.90
CA LEU A 400 -21.04 -5.36 -3.22
C LEU A 400 -22.18 -5.86 -2.33
N GLY A 401 -21.97 -6.95 -1.58
CA GLY A 401 -23.07 -7.64 -0.91
C GLY A 401 -24.07 -8.30 -1.87
N GLN A 402 -25.09 -8.95 -1.31
CA GLN A 402 -26.12 -9.63 -2.11
C GLN A 402 -27.01 -8.65 -2.88
N GLU A 403 -27.32 -7.49 -2.29
CA GLU A 403 -28.17 -6.47 -2.91
C GLU A 403 -27.47 -5.83 -4.11
N GLY A 404 -26.20 -5.43 -3.97
CA GLY A 404 -25.44 -4.85 -5.07
C GLY A 404 -25.22 -5.83 -6.24
N LEU A 405 -25.02 -7.12 -5.96
CA LEU A 405 -24.97 -8.14 -7.02
C LEU A 405 -26.32 -8.28 -7.75
N ALA A 406 -27.43 -8.31 -7.01
CA ALA A 406 -28.76 -8.39 -7.60
C ALA A 406 -29.07 -7.16 -8.48
N GLU A 407 -28.68 -5.98 -8.03
CA GLU A 407 -28.82 -4.73 -8.78
C GLU A 407 -28.02 -4.76 -10.09
N ARG A 408 -26.74 -5.20 -10.06
CA ARG A 408 -25.93 -5.36 -11.29
C ARG A 408 -26.55 -6.33 -12.29
N ILE A 409 -27.11 -7.45 -11.80
CA ILE A 409 -27.83 -8.42 -12.63
C ILE A 409 -29.06 -7.77 -13.29
N GLU A 410 -29.87 -7.03 -12.52
CA GLU A 410 -31.04 -6.34 -13.03
C GLU A 410 -30.66 -5.31 -14.11
N HIS A 411 -29.63 -4.50 -13.87
CA HIS A 411 -29.15 -3.53 -14.84
C HIS A 411 -28.73 -4.20 -16.17
N LEU A 412 -27.97 -5.30 -16.11
CA LEU A 412 -27.56 -6.05 -17.31
C LEU A 412 -28.75 -6.67 -18.07
N GLN A 413 -29.75 -7.20 -17.35
CA GLN A 413 -30.94 -7.81 -17.95
C GLN A 413 -31.87 -6.78 -18.60
N THR A 414 -31.91 -5.56 -18.06
CA THR A 414 -32.80 -4.48 -18.53
C THR A 414 -32.14 -3.61 -19.60
N PHE A 415 -30.81 -3.49 -19.60
CA PHE A 415 -30.07 -2.69 -20.57
C PHE A 415 -30.33 -3.16 -22.02
N ARG A 416 -30.46 -2.18 -22.93
CA ARG A 416 -30.66 -2.40 -24.36
C ARG A 416 -29.61 -1.60 -25.12
N LEU A 417 -28.79 -2.32 -25.89
CA LEU A 417 -27.81 -1.75 -26.80
C LEU A 417 -28.51 -0.92 -27.89
#